data_AF-A0A392RAN7-F1
#
_entry.id   AF-A0A392RAN7-F1
#
_cell.length_a   1.000
_cell.length_b   1.000
_cell.length_c   1.000
_cell.angle_alpha   90.00
_cell.angle_beta   90.00
_cell.angle_gamma   90.00
#
_symmetry.space_group_name_H-M   'P 1'
#
loop_
_entity.id
_entity.type
_entity.pdbx_description
1 polymer ?
#
loop_
_entity_poly.entity_id
_entity_poly.type
_entity_poly.pdbx_seq_one_letter_code
_entity_poly.pdbx_strand_id
1 'polypeptide(L)' 'MWVRKGVISIIDLGNDYYLVMFTHEDDKYAALMDGPWFIYDHYLTVKEWSPNFHPESDTIEEVTE' A
#
# COMPACT_ATOMS: atom_id res chain seq x y z
N MET A 1 -6.15 -14.70 -9.96
CA MET A 1 -5.40 -13.56 -10.52
C MET A 1 -6.29 -12.34 -10.35
N TRP A 2 -5.85 -11.34 -9.59
CA TRP A 2 -6.63 -10.13 -9.35
C TRP A 2 -6.88 -9.39 -10.68
N VAL A 3 -8.13 -8.99 -10.91
CA VAL A 3 -8.55 -8.20 -12.08
C VAL A 3 -9.09 -6.90 -11.53
N ARG A 4 -8.40 -5.80 -11.85
CA ARG A 4 -8.83 -4.45 -11.47
C ARG A 4 -10.28 -4.19 -11.89
N LYS A 5 -11.11 -3.75 -10.97
CA LYS A 5 -12.52 -3.38 -11.23
C LYS A 5 -12.70 -1.87 -11.38
N GLY A 6 -11.88 -1.10 -10.70
CA GLY A 6 -11.89 0.36 -10.69
C GLY A 6 -10.63 1.01 -11.25
N VAL A 7 -10.56 2.32 -11.06
CA VAL A 7 -9.36 3.12 -11.29
C VAL A 7 -8.49 3.05 -10.05
N ILE A 8 -7.19 2.88 -10.28
CA ILE A 8 -6.15 2.90 -9.25
C ILE A 8 -5.32 4.14 -9.51
N SER A 9 -5.24 5.01 -8.51
CA SER A 9 -4.42 6.22 -8.54
C SER A 9 -3.33 6.11 -7.50
N ILE A 10 -2.10 6.45 -7.86
CA ILE A 10 -0.94 6.36 -6.97
C ILE A 10 -0.34 7.76 -6.86
N ILE A 11 -0.06 8.17 -5.62
CA ILE A 11 0.61 9.43 -5.30
C ILE A 11 1.89 9.07 -4.53
N ASP A 12 3.02 9.57 -5.01
CA ASP A 12 4.30 9.49 -4.33
C ASP A 12 4.32 10.47 -3.15
N LEU A 13 4.56 9.97 -1.94
CA LEU A 13 4.67 10.78 -0.73
C LEU A 13 6.14 11.05 -0.33
N GLY A 14 7.10 10.46 -1.03
CA GLY A 14 8.52 10.45 -0.66
C GLY A 14 8.83 9.46 0.47
N ASN A 15 10.14 9.30 0.75
CA ASN A 15 10.66 8.37 1.76
C ASN A 15 10.18 6.91 1.57
N ASP A 16 10.07 6.45 0.32
CA ASP A 16 9.57 5.13 -0.06
C ASP A 16 8.10 4.85 0.32
N TYR A 17 7.32 5.89 0.65
CA TYR A 17 5.89 5.78 0.88
C TYR A 17 5.07 6.19 -0.35
N TYR A 18 4.04 5.40 -0.63
CA TYR A 18 3.10 5.64 -1.71
C TYR A 18 1.67 5.60 -1.18
N LEU A 19 0.87 6.59 -1.55
CA LEU A 19 -0.56 6.58 -1.31
C LEU A 19 -1.28 5.98 -2.51
N VAL A 20 -1.95 4.85 -2.31
CA VAL A 20 -2.76 4.20 -3.34
C VAL A 20 -4.24 4.42 -3.04
N MET A 21 -4.95 5.01 -4.01
CA MET A 21 -6.40 5.23 -3.95
C MET A 21 -7.11 4.32 -4.94
N PHE A 22 -8.17 3.67 -4.47
CA PHE A 22 -9.00 2.75 -5.25
C PHE A 22 -10.41 3.34 -5.38
N THR A 23 -10.99 3.29 -6.57
CA THR A 23 -12.41 3.66 -6.76
C THR A 23 -13.37 2.50 -6.47
N HIS A 24 -12.86 1.28 -6.28
CA HIS A 24 -13.65 0.09 -6.00
C HIS A 24 -13.13 -0.62 -4.76
N GLU A 25 -14.04 -1.02 -3.86
CA GLU A 25 -13.69 -1.58 -2.57
C GLU A 25 -13.02 -2.96 -2.68
N ASP A 26 -13.50 -3.82 -3.59
CA ASP A 26 -12.83 -5.12 -3.86
C ASP A 26 -11.35 -4.97 -4.25
N ASP A 27 -10.98 -3.91 -4.97
CA ASP A 27 -9.57 -3.67 -5.33
C ASP A 27 -8.75 -3.27 -4.10
N LYS A 28 -9.33 -2.47 -3.19
CA LYS A 28 -8.74 -2.15 -1.88
C LYS A 28 -8.57 -3.42 -1.04
N TYR A 29 -9.60 -4.27 -0.97
CA TYR A 29 -9.56 -5.50 -0.18
C TYR A 29 -8.54 -6.49 -0.73
N ALA A 30 -8.48 -6.68 -2.05
CA ALA A 30 -7.45 -7.50 -2.68
C ALA A 30 -6.06 -6.97 -2.29
N ALA A 31 -5.82 -5.67 -2.42
CA ALA A 31 -4.55 -5.04 -2.07
C ALA A 31 -4.15 -5.20 -0.58
N LEU A 32 -5.11 -5.21 0.34
CA LEU A 32 -4.85 -5.36 1.78
C LEU A 32 -4.70 -6.82 2.23
N MET A 33 -5.52 -7.72 1.68
CA MET A 33 -5.68 -9.08 2.20
C MET A 33 -4.81 -10.11 1.47
N ASP A 34 -4.50 -9.87 0.20
CA ASP A 34 -3.74 -10.82 -0.63
C ASP A 34 -2.21 -10.57 -0.58
N GLY A 35 -1.73 -9.76 0.38
CA GLY A 35 -0.30 -9.56 0.63
C GLY A 35 0.36 -10.85 1.13
N PRO A 36 1.66 -11.08 0.85
CA PRO A 36 2.70 -10.08 0.59
C PRO A 36 2.90 -9.67 -0.87
N TRP A 37 3.14 -8.38 -1.11
CA TRP A 37 3.42 -7.86 -2.45
C TRP A 37 4.92 -7.74 -2.68
N PHE A 38 5.42 -8.45 -3.69
CA PHE A 38 6.80 -8.34 -4.14
C PHE A 38 6.87 -7.50 -5.42
N ILE A 39 7.68 -6.43 -5.39
CA ILE A 39 8.00 -5.64 -6.57
C ILE A 39 9.53 -5.51 -6.66
N TYR A 40 10.12 -6.02 -7.75
CA TYR A 40 11.57 -5.97 -7.99
C TYR A 40 12.42 -6.46 -6.80
N ASP A 41 12.07 -7.61 -6.22
CA ASP A 41 12.72 -8.20 -5.03
C ASP A 41 12.60 -7.38 -3.73
N HIS A 42 11.80 -6.32 -3.73
CA HIS A 42 11.42 -5.59 -2.52
C HIS A 42 10.05 -6.03 -2.02
N TYR A 43 9.94 -6.23 -0.71
CA TYR A 43 8.69 -6.48 -0.02
C TYR A 43 7.97 -5.15 0.23
N LEU A 44 6.70 -5.05 -0.17
CA LEU A 44 5.86 -3.91 0.16
C LEU A 44 4.98 -4.23 1.36
N THR A 45 5.08 -3.38 2.38
CA THR A 45 4.13 -3.36 3.48
C THR A 45 2.95 -2.47 3.08
N VAL A 46 1.74 -3.02 3.16
CA VAL A 46 0.51 -2.28 2.89
C VAL A 46 -0.20 -2.04 4.21
N LYS A 47 -0.64 -0.80 4.44
CA LYS A 47 -1.47 -0.43 5.59
C LYS A 47 -2.66 0.40 5.14
N GLU A 48 -3.72 0.41 5.93
CA GLU A 48 -4.84 1.32 5.68
C GLU A 48 -4.39 2.77 5.81
N TRP A 49 -5.01 3.64 4.99
CA TRP A 49 -4.73 5.06 5.02
C TRP A 49 -5.11 5.68 6.38
N SER A 50 -4.25 6.56 6.89
CA SER A 50 -4.47 7.32 8.10
C SER A 50 -4.35 8.83 7.81
N PRO A 51 -5.28 9.67 8.33
CA PRO A 51 -5.15 11.12 8.21
C PRO A 51 -3.91 11.62 8.97
N ASN A 52 -3.27 12.67 8.44
CA ASN A 52 -2.03 13.26 8.99
C ASN A 52 -0.84 12.29 9.01
N PHE A 53 -0.79 11.35 8.06
CA PHE A 53 0.38 10.52 7.86
C PHE A 53 1.60 11.36 7.50
N HIS A 54 2.68 11.23 8.27
CA HIS A 54 3.96 11.92 8.05
C HIS A 54 5.03 10.88 7.67
N PRO A 55 5.43 10.80 6.40
CA PRO A 55 6.43 9.84 5.92
C PRO A 55 7.76 9.92 6.66
N GLU A 56 8.13 11.12 7.12
CA GLU A 56 9.41 11.38 7.80
C GLU A 56 9.45 10.94 9.27
N SER A 57 8.28 10.71 9.88
CA SER A 57 8.15 10.33 11.29
C SER A 57 7.64 8.90 11.46
N ASP A 58 7.31 8.21 10.37
CA ASP A 58 6.84 6.84 10.41
C ASP A 58 8.04 5.88 10.44
N THR A 59 8.04 4.99 11.43
CA THR A 59 8.96 3.86 11.46
C THR A 59 8.20 2.64 10.98
N ILE A 60 8.61 2.07 9.85
CA ILE A 60 8.17 0.73 9.46
C ILE A 60 8.73 -0.19 10.54
N GLU A 61 7.88 -0.69 11.42
CA GLU A 61 8.25 -1.77 12.32
C GLU A 61 8.46 -3.01 11.44
N GLU A 62 9.73 -3.34 11.19
CA GLU A 62 10.12 -4.61 10.60
C GLU A 62 9.51 -5.69 11.49
N VAL A 63 8.62 -6.50 10.94
CA VAL A 63 8.07 -7.66 11.66
C VAL A 63 9.23 -8.64 11.77
N THR A 64 9.98 -8.54 12.86
CA THR A 64 10.99 -9.51 13.22
C THR A 64 10.29 -10.85 13.40
N GLU A 65 10.65 -11.82 12.55
CA GLU A 65 10.28 -13.23 12.68
C GLU A 65 10.61 -13.81 14.06
#